data_AF-A0A850RB29-F1
#
_entry.id   AF-A0A850RB29-F1
#
_cell.length_a   1.000
_cell.length_b   1.000
_cell.length_c   1.000
_cell.angle_alpha   90.00
_cell.angle_beta   90.00
_cell.angle_gamma   90.00
#
_symmetry.space_group_name_H-M   'P 1'
#
loop_
_entity.id
_entity.type
_entity.pdbx_description
1 polymer ?
#
loop_
_entity_poly.entity_id
_entity_poly.type
_entity_poly.pdbx_seq_one_letter_code
_entity_poly.pdbx_strand_id
1 'polypeptide(L)' 'MKLFKSQIQDYEVVGMFNKITGEQVTTSRICHNVSKKEATQRMKSYVQTTYADTLDLHRPIKINVKASH' A
#
# COMPACT_ATOMS: atom_id res chain seq x y z
N MET A 1 4.31 -6.91 26.27
CA MET A 1 3.55 -7.11 25.01
C MET A 1 3.28 -5.75 24.38
N LYS A 2 3.87 -5.42 23.22
CA LYS A 2 3.57 -4.16 22.52
C LYS A 2 2.22 -4.30 21.84
N LEU A 3 1.16 -3.92 22.55
CA LEU A 3 -0.17 -3.71 21.97
C LEU A 3 -0.03 -2.60 20.93
N PHE A 4 0.07 -2.98 19.66
CA PHE A 4 -0.10 -2.05 18.56
C PHE A 4 -1.54 -1.53 18.68
N LYS A 5 -1.73 -0.42 19.40
CA LYS A 5 -2.97 0.34 19.34
C LYS A 5 -3.21 0.58 17.86
N SER A 6 -4.27 -0.02 17.32
CA SER A 6 -4.82 0.32 16.02
C SER A 6 -5.29 1.77 16.11
N GLN A 7 -4.34 2.70 16.08
CA GLN A 7 -4.61 4.11 16.10
C GLN A 7 -5.13 4.44 14.71
N ILE A 8 -6.43 4.72 14.69
CA ILE A 8 -7.13 5.19 13.51
C ILE A 8 -6.68 6.64 13.32
N GLN A 9 -6.00 6.92 12.21
CA GLN A 9 -5.51 8.23 11.85
C GLN A 9 -5.32 8.31 10.34
N ASP A 10 -4.91 9.46 9.85
CA ASP A 10 -4.53 9.64 8.45
C ASP A 10 -3.17 8.99 8.20
N TYR A 11 -3.13 8.08 7.24
CA TYR A 11 -1.90 7.41 6.83
C TYR A 11 -1.62 7.71 5.36
N GLU A 12 -0.42 8.21 5.08
CA GLU A 12 0.12 8.20 3.73
C GLU A 12 0.64 6.79 3.43
N VAL A 13 0.10 6.17 2.39
CA VAL A 13 0.48 4.85 1.93
C VAL A 13 1.16 4.97 0.59
N VAL A 14 2.36 4.40 0.47
CA VAL A 14 3.13 4.37 -0.78
C VAL A 14 3.30 2.91 -1.19
N GLY A 15 2.72 2.55 -2.34
CA GLY A 15 2.89 1.26 -2.99
C GLY A 15 3.98 1.35 -4.06
N MET A 16 4.98 0.48 -3.96
CA MET A 16 6.03 0.29 -4.96
C MET A 16 5.96 -1.14 -5.47
N PHE A 17 5.77 -1.30 -6.78
CA PHE A 17 5.68 -2.60 -7.42
C PHE A 17 6.32 -2.56 -8.80
N ASN A 18 6.58 -3.74 -9.35
CA ASN A 18 7.10 -3.88 -10.70
C ASN A 18 5.98 -4.39 -11.60
N LYS A 19 5.97 -3.90 -12.83
CA LYS A 19 5.14 -4.45 -13.89
C LYS A 19 5.83 -5.63 -14.56
N ILE A 20 5.06 -6.47 -15.23
CA ILE A 20 5.56 -7.56 -16.09
C ILE A 20 6.48 -7.06 -17.21
N THR A 21 6.32 -5.79 -17.61
CA THR A 21 7.17 -5.11 -18.60
C THR A 21 8.55 -4.75 -18.06
N GLY A 22 8.80 -4.93 -16.75
CA GLY A 22 10.03 -4.53 -16.07
C GLY A 22 10.03 -3.09 -15.53
N GLU A 23 8.97 -2.32 -15.78
CA GLU A 23 8.83 -0.96 -15.27
C GLU A 23 8.49 -0.94 -13.78
N GLN A 24 9.19 -0.12 -13.00
CA GLN A 24 8.86 0.10 -11.59
C GLN A 24 7.87 1.25 -11.46
N VAL A 25 6.72 0.97 -10.85
CA VAL A 25 5.70 1.97 -10.55
C VAL A 25 5.66 2.26 -9.06
N THR A 26 5.63 3.55 -8.74
CA THR A 26 5.44 4.06 -7.39
C THR A 26 4.14 4.86 -7.35
N THR A 27 3.22 4.49 -6.46
CA THR A 27 1.93 5.17 -6.27
C THR A 27 1.77 5.52 -4.80
N SER A 28 1.37 6.75 -4.50
CA SER A 28 1.06 7.21 -3.14
C SER A 28 -0.40 7.58 -3.01
N ARG A 29 -0.99 7.28 -1.85
CA ARG A 29 -2.37 7.63 -1.50
C ARG A 29 -2.48 7.95 -0.02
N ILE A 30 -3.28 8.96 0.31
CA ILE A 30 -3.63 9.29 1.69
C ILE A 30 -4.91 8.53 2.04
N CYS A 31 -4.84 7.69 3.06
CA CYS A 31 -5.99 6.99 3.61
C CYS A 31 -6.41 7.69 4.91
N HIS A 32 -7.60 8.27 4.90
CA HIS A 32 -8.13 9.01 6.04
C HIS A 32 -8.82 8.12 7.05
N ASN A 33 -8.62 8.39 8.34
CA ASN A 33 -9.30 7.72 9.45
C ASN A 33 -9.32 6.18 9.32
N VAL A 34 -8.15 5.59 9.04
CA VAL A 34 -7.99 4.13 8.95
C VAL A 34 -6.92 3.64 9.91
N SER A 35 -6.90 2.34 10.19
CA SER A 35 -5.76 1.71 10.85
C SER A 35 -4.62 1.45 9.84
N LYS A 36 -3.38 1.34 10.30
CA LYS A 36 -2.22 0.97 9.45
C LYS A 36 -2.46 -0.30 8.63
N LYS A 37 -3.13 -1.31 9.21
CA LYS A 37 -3.50 -2.56 8.53
C LYS A 37 -4.52 -2.33 7.40
N GLU A 38 -5.57 -1.56 7.69
CA GLU A 38 -6.59 -1.14 6.71
C GLU A 38 -5.93 -0.36 5.55
N ALA A 39 -5.08 0.63 5.87
CA ALA A 39 -4.36 1.42 4.90
C ALA A 39 -3.50 0.55 3.96
N THR A 40 -2.77 -0.41 4.53
CA THR A 40 -1.97 -1.39 3.78
C THR A 40 -2.86 -2.25 2.87
N GLN A 41 -3.95 -2.79 3.40
CA GLN A 41 -4.85 -3.68 2.66
C GLN A 41 -5.53 -2.94 1.51
N ARG A 42 -5.99 -1.70 1.73
CA ARG A 42 -6.58 -0.84 0.70
C ARG A 42 -5.58 -0.56 -0.42
N MET A 43 -4.33 -0.22 -0.10
CA MET A 43 -3.29 -0.03 -1.12
C MET A 43 -3.00 -1.33 -1.87
N LYS A 44 -2.88 -2.46 -1.17
CA LYS A 44 -2.65 -3.76 -1.80
C LYS A 44 -3.80 -4.13 -2.75
N SER A 45 -5.04 -3.89 -2.36
CA SER A 45 -6.21 -4.15 -3.20
C SER A 45 -6.24 -3.22 -4.40
N TYR A 46 -5.96 -1.93 -4.19
CA TYR A 46 -5.86 -0.95 -5.28
C TYR A 46 -4.82 -1.36 -6.31
N VAL A 47 -3.60 -1.71 -5.88
CA VAL A 47 -2.54 -2.16 -6.80
C VAL A 47 -2.98 -3.41 -7.57
N GLN A 48 -3.54 -4.40 -6.88
CA GLN A 48 -4.00 -5.63 -7.52
C GLN A 48 -5.17 -5.42 -8.48
N THR A 49 -6.10 -4.50 -8.20
CA THR A 49 -7.25 -4.24 -9.08
C THR A 49 -6.87 -3.34 -10.25
N THR A 50 -6.13 -2.26 -10.01
CA THR A 50 -5.76 -1.28 -11.03
C THR A 50 -4.67 -1.81 -11.96
N TYR A 51 -3.73 -2.59 -11.43
CA TYR A 51 -2.63 -3.14 -12.21
C TYR A 51 -2.75 -4.65 -12.41
N ALA A 52 -3.93 -5.25 -12.18
CA ALA A 52 -4.15 -6.71 -12.31
C ALA A 52 -3.50 -7.33 -13.54
N ASP A 53 -3.62 -6.63 -14.67
CA ASP A 53 -3.18 -7.08 -15.99
C ASP A 53 -1.67 -6.89 -16.23
N THR A 54 -1.06 -5.92 -15.56
CA THR A 54 0.34 -5.51 -15.78
C THR A 54 1.24 -5.78 -14.58
N LEU A 55 0.70 -6.20 -13.44
CA LEU A 55 1.41 -6.39 -12.19
C LEU A 55 2.21 -7.69 -12.23
N ASP A 56 3.50 -7.59 -11.92
CA ASP A 56 4.34 -8.77 -11.79
C ASP A 56 4.06 -9.49 -10.47
N LEU A 57 3.34 -10.61 -10.54
CA LEU A 57 2.97 -11.43 -9.38
C LEU A 57 4.17 -12.19 -8.78
N HIS A 58 5.27 -12.32 -9.55
CA HIS A 58 6.49 -12.99 -9.11
C HIS A 58 7.36 -12.11 -8.20
N ARG A 59 7.16 -10.79 -8.21
CA ARG A 59 7.90 -9.84 -7.36
C ARG A 59 7.05 -9.33 -6.20
N PRO A 60 7.68 -9.10 -5.03
CA PRO A 60 6.96 -8.58 -3.88
C PRO A 60 6.51 -7.13 -4.10
N ILE A 61 5.26 -6.85 -3.76
CA ILE A 61 4.71 -5.48 -3.66
C ILE A 61 5.21 -4.88 -2.34
N LYS A 62 6.00 -3.83 -2.41
CA LYS A 62 6.44 -3.08 -1.22
C LYS A 62 5.40 -2.02 -0.90
N ILE A 63 4.80 -2.10 0.29
CA ILE A 63 3.85 -1.09 0.77
C ILE A 63 4.47 -0.43 1.99
N ASN A 64 4.71 0.87 1.88
CA ASN A 64 5.19 1.70 2.98
C ASN A 64 4.02 2.53 3.53
N VAL A 65 3.86 2.54 4.84
CA VAL A 65 2.78 3.31 5.50
C VAL A 65 3.42 4.27 6.48
N LYS A 66 3.19 5.57 6.25
CA LYS A 66 3.64 6.67 7.09
C LYS A 66 2.41 7.31 7.74
N ALA A 67 2.51 7.69 9.00
CA ALA A 67 1.49 8.54 9.62
C ALA A 67 1.59 9.93 8.96
N SER A 68 0.47 10.45 8.46
CA SER A 68 0.40 11.83 8.01
C SER A 68 0.24 12.68 9.27
N HIS A 69 1.26 13.47 9.61
CA HIS A 69 1.30 14.33 10.79
C HIS A 69 0.70 15.70 10.49
#